data_AF-A0A1V3P477-F1
#
_entry.id   AF-A0A1V3P477-F1
#
_cell.length_a   1.000
_cell.length_b   1.000
_cell.length_c   1.000
_cell.angle_alpha   90.00
_cell.angle_beta   90.00
_cell.angle_gamma   90.00
#
_symmetry.space_group_name_H-M   'P 1'
#
loop_
_entity.id
_entity.type
_entity.pdbx_description
1 polymer ?
#
loop_
_entity_poly.entity_id
_entity_poly.type
_entity_poly.pdbx_seq_one_letter_code
_entity_poly.pdbx_strand_id
1 'polypeptide(L)'
;PTRPTEPRFIALDFGIMGSLPEADQYWLAQNFIALFERDYARIAKLHVDAGWMPATVRLDELEAAVRTVCEPYFTRPLSQISLAELVVKLFQTARRFELILQPQLILLQKTLLNIEGVGRLLDPEIDIWAVAHPVLKRILRERYSPLRTLREVRKRLPEWFHLAPRLPELVHDSLERIARGEHRLLADVDTLSHQRHLLRRLLRMIGGGLLGATLILCATLLWALAPQHGVWLPLGMGVAGLLAFVFGWSQRD
;
A
#
# COMPACT_ATOMS: atom_id res chain seq x y z
N PRO A 1 42.58 -15.13 29.89
CA PRO A 1 42.31 -14.37 28.65
C PRO A 1 43.39 -13.29 28.42
N THR A 2 44.07 -13.30 27.26
CA THR A 2 45.25 -12.46 26.98
C THR A 2 44.95 -10.98 26.65
N ARG A 3 43.68 -10.55 26.66
CA ARG A 3 43.25 -9.14 26.51
C ARG A 3 42.06 -8.81 27.41
N PRO A 4 42.29 -8.43 28.68
CA PRO A 4 41.21 -8.06 29.61
C PRO A 4 40.54 -6.72 29.25
N THR A 5 41.29 -5.81 28.61
CA THR A 5 40.87 -4.42 28.36
C THR A 5 40.30 -4.18 26.96
N GLU A 6 40.44 -5.14 26.04
CA GLU A 6 39.90 -5.05 24.67
C GLU A 6 39.30 -6.41 24.26
N PRO A 7 38.17 -6.82 24.87
CA PRO A 7 37.52 -8.06 24.51
C PRO A 7 37.05 -8.02 23.05
N ARG A 8 37.19 -9.13 22.33
CA ARG A 8 36.74 -9.28 20.95
C ARG A 8 35.74 -10.42 20.84
N PHE A 9 34.65 -10.16 20.13
CA PHE A 9 33.70 -11.18 19.73
C PHE A 9 34.11 -11.72 18.35
N ILE A 10 34.32 -13.04 18.25
CA ILE A 10 34.66 -13.72 17.01
C ILE A 10 33.61 -14.79 16.77
N ALA A 11 32.81 -14.63 15.73
CA ALA A 11 31.86 -15.64 15.28
C ALA A 11 32.62 -16.75 14.54
N LEU A 12 32.45 -18.00 14.95
CA LEU A 12 33.15 -19.16 14.39
C LEU A 12 32.23 -20.05 13.53
N ASP A 13 30.92 -20.03 13.78
CA ASP A 13 29.94 -20.87 13.08
C ASP A 13 28.94 -20.00 12.29
N PHE A 14 28.76 -20.34 11.01
CA PHE A 14 27.85 -19.69 10.06
C PHE A 14 26.86 -20.70 9.45
N GLY A 15 26.72 -21.90 10.02
CA GLY A 15 25.92 -22.99 9.46
C GLY A 15 24.41 -22.74 9.43
N ILE A 16 23.90 -21.76 10.19
CA ILE A 16 22.45 -21.44 10.31
C ILE A 16 22.15 -20.02 9.77
N MET A 17 22.97 -19.51 8.84
CA MET A 17 22.75 -18.20 8.25
C MET A 17 21.57 -18.21 7.26
N GLY A 18 20.68 -17.22 7.39
CA GLY A 18 19.60 -16.96 6.43
C GLY A 18 19.86 -15.70 5.61
N SER A 19 19.15 -15.55 4.49
CA SER A 19 19.16 -14.34 3.67
C SER A 19 17.75 -13.79 3.56
N LEU A 20 17.62 -12.47 3.77
CA LEU A 20 16.35 -11.76 3.70
C LEU A 20 16.40 -10.78 2.52
N PRO A 21 15.34 -10.63 1.70
CA PRO A 21 15.28 -9.60 0.66
C PRO A 21 15.41 -8.19 1.24
N GLU A 22 15.94 -7.23 0.45
CA GLU A 22 16.16 -5.86 0.92
C GLU A 22 14.85 -5.14 1.33
N ALA A 23 13.76 -5.43 0.62
CA ALA A 23 12.41 -4.93 0.94
C ALA A 23 11.92 -5.44 2.32
N ASP A 24 12.06 -6.75 2.56
CA ASP A 24 11.66 -7.36 3.84
C ASP A 24 12.54 -6.85 5.00
N GLN A 25 13.82 -6.59 4.76
CA GLN A 25 14.71 -6.01 5.76
C GLN A 25 14.23 -4.63 6.22
N TYR A 26 13.64 -3.81 5.33
CA TYR A 26 13.09 -2.51 5.69
C TYR A 26 11.86 -2.64 6.61
N TRP A 27 10.91 -3.50 6.24
CA TRP A 27 9.72 -3.74 7.06
C TRP A 27 10.09 -4.34 8.42
N LEU A 28 11.03 -5.27 8.44
CA LEU A 28 11.53 -5.88 9.67
C LEU A 28 12.23 -4.85 10.57
N ALA A 29 13.03 -3.96 9.98
CA ALA A 29 13.66 -2.85 10.70
C ALA A 29 12.63 -1.92 11.37
N GLN A 30 11.60 -1.52 10.62
CA GLN A 30 10.54 -0.67 11.15
C GLN A 30 9.76 -1.38 12.25
N ASN A 31 9.50 -2.68 12.08
CA ASN A 31 8.83 -3.49 13.09
C ASN A 31 9.64 -3.55 14.40
N PHE A 32 10.96 -3.73 14.32
CA PHE A 32 11.80 -3.70 15.51
C PHE A 32 11.77 -2.33 16.21
N ILE A 33 11.85 -1.22 15.47
CA ILE A 33 11.75 0.12 16.07
C ILE A 33 10.41 0.27 16.80
N ALA A 34 9.30 -0.08 16.13
CA ALA A 34 7.97 -0.01 16.71
C ALA A 34 7.84 -0.90 17.96
N LEU A 35 8.46 -2.08 17.96
CA LEU A 35 8.54 -2.93 19.14
C LEU A 35 9.24 -2.20 20.29
N PHE A 36 10.46 -1.70 20.11
CA PHE A 36 11.21 -1.00 21.17
C PHE A 36 10.53 0.28 21.67
N GLU A 37 9.85 1.00 20.78
CA GLU A 37 9.08 2.21 21.11
C GLU A 37 7.70 1.88 21.70
N ARG A 38 7.36 0.59 21.82
CA ARG A 38 6.08 0.08 22.35
C ARG A 38 4.87 0.58 21.55
N ASP A 39 5.09 0.85 20.27
CA ASP A 39 4.09 1.27 19.30
C ASP A 39 3.44 0.04 18.65
N TYR A 40 2.60 -0.63 19.44
CA TYR A 40 1.93 -1.86 19.01
C TYR A 40 0.95 -1.62 17.83
N ALA A 41 0.36 -0.43 17.75
CA ALA A 41 -0.51 -0.04 16.64
C ALA A 41 0.27 -0.01 15.33
N ARG A 42 1.48 0.57 15.35
CA ARG A 42 2.38 0.57 14.20
C ARG A 42 2.87 -0.83 13.85
N ILE A 43 3.13 -1.69 14.83
CA ILE A 43 3.46 -3.11 14.57
C ILE A 43 2.35 -3.77 13.75
N ALA A 44 1.09 -3.64 14.19
CA ALA A 44 -0.06 -4.21 13.48
C ALA A 44 -0.16 -3.68 12.04
N LYS A 45 -0.06 -2.37 11.86
CA LYS A 45 -0.10 -1.72 10.55
C LYS A 45 1.03 -2.19 9.62
N LEU A 46 2.27 -2.26 10.12
CA LEU A 46 3.44 -2.68 9.34
C LEU A 46 3.29 -4.11 8.80
N HIS A 47 2.67 -5.03 9.55
CA HIS A 47 2.48 -6.41 9.09
C HIS A 47 1.47 -6.51 7.94
N VAL A 48 0.44 -5.66 7.94
CA VAL A 48 -0.53 -5.57 6.84
C VAL A 48 0.09 -4.84 5.64
N ASP A 49 0.76 -3.70 5.85
CA ASP A 49 1.41 -2.91 4.80
C ASP A 49 2.52 -3.71 4.09
N ALA A 50 3.24 -4.58 4.81
CA ALA A 50 4.25 -5.48 4.25
C ALA A 50 3.66 -6.68 3.49
N GLY A 51 2.34 -6.89 3.55
CA GLY A 51 1.67 -8.05 2.93
C GLY A 51 1.92 -9.38 3.65
N TRP A 52 2.39 -9.35 4.90
CA TRP A 52 2.61 -10.57 5.70
C TRP A 52 1.32 -11.09 6.34
N MET A 53 0.33 -10.23 6.49
CA MET A 53 -1.02 -10.56 6.96
C MET A 53 -2.08 -10.06 5.97
N PRO A 54 -3.25 -10.70 5.88
CA PRO A 54 -4.34 -10.24 5.04
C PRO A 54 -4.84 -8.85 5.44
N ALA A 55 -5.27 -8.04 4.48
CA ALA A 55 -5.89 -6.73 4.74
C ALA A 55 -7.26 -6.81 5.44
N THR A 56 -7.83 -8.01 5.54
CA THR A 56 -9.08 -8.28 6.27
C THR A 56 -8.89 -8.38 7.79
N VAL A 57 -7.64 -8.45 8.26
CA VAL A 57 -7.33 -8.54 9.69
C VAL A 57 -7.72 -7.25 10.43
N ARG A 58 -8.38 -7.42 11.58
CA ARG A 58 -8.68 -6.32 12.50
C ARG A 58 -7.40 -5.83 13.21
N LEU A 59 -6.97 -4.62 12.87
CA LEU A 59 -5.74 -4.03 13.40
C LEU A 59 -5.77 -3.84 14.92
N ASP A 60 -6.94 -3.53 15.48
CA ASP A 60 -7.13 -3.32 16.92
C ASP A 60 -7.02 -4.63 17.72
N GLU A 61 -7.55 -5.74 17.18
CA GLU A 61 -7.37 -7.06 17.77
C GLU A 61 -5.91 -7.53 17.71
N LEU A 62 -5.24 -7.30 16.57
CA LEU A 62 -3.84 -7.62 16.40
C LEU A 62 -2.96 -6.80 17.35
N GLU A 63 -3.20 -5.51 17.48
CA GLU A 63 -2.51 -4.63 18.43
C GLU A 63 -2.64 -5.17 19.86
N ALA A 64 -3.88 -5.45 20.29
CA ALA A 64 -4.15 -5.96 21.64
C ALA A 64 -3.44 -7.31 21.90
N ALA A 65 -3.43 -8.19 20.90
CA ALA A 65 -2.76 -9.48 20.98
C ALA A 65 -1.24 -9.32 21.11
N VAL A 66 -0.62 -8.46 20.28
CA VAL A 66 0.82 -8.18 20.35
C VAL A 66 1.18 -7.53 21.69
N ARG A 67 0.41 -6.54 22.15
CA ARG A 67 0.60 -5.88 23.45
C ARG A 67 0.59 -6.90 24.59
N THR A 68 -0.40 -7.79 24.60
CA THR A 68 -0.55 -8.83 25.64
C THR A 68 0.67 -9.74 25.72
N VAL A 69 1.26 -10.08 24.57
CA VAL A 69 2.45 -10.95 24.51
C VAL A 69 3.71 -10.19 24.91
N CYS A 70 3.87 -8.93 24.49
CA CYS A 70 5.11 -8.17 24.64
C CYS A 70 5.26 -7.46 26.00
N GLU A 71 4.18 -6.91 26.55
CA GLU A 71 4.19 -6.04 27.74
C GLU A 71 4.92 -6.66 28.96
N PRO A 72 4.76 -7.96 29.29
CA PRO A 72 5.41 -8.56 30.46
C PRO A 72 6.94 -8.58 30.42
N TYR A 73 7.54 -8.39 29.24
CA TYR A 73 8.98 -8.60 29.01
C TYR A 73 9.81 -7.31 29.01
N PHE A 74 9.19 -6.12 28.86
CA PHE A 74 9.89 -4.84 28.63
C PHE A 74 10.69 -4.28 29.82
N THR A 75 10.51 -4.80 31.03
CA THR A 75 11.08 -4.22 32.26
C THR A 75 11.77 -5.25 33.15
N ARG A 76 12.01 -6.46 32.62
CA ARG A 76 12.57 -7.58 33.38
C ARG A 76 14.00 -7.87 32.92
N PRO A 77 14.93 -8.15 33.84
CA PRO A 77 16.27 -8.56 33.49
C PRO A 77 16.26 -9.91 32.76
N LEU A 78 17.32 -10.20 32.00
CA LEU A 78 17.47 -11.44 31.24
C LEU A 78 17.28 -12.70 32.11
N SER A 79 17.65 -12.65 33.39
CA SER A 79 17.45 -13.73 34.35
C SER A 79 15.98 -14.13 34.55
N GLN A 80 15.03 -13.23 34.27
CA GLN A 80 13.59 -13.41 34.54
C GLN A 80 12.74 -13.58 33.28
N ILE A 81 13.34 -13.56 32.10
CA ILE A 81 12.66 -13.67 30.82
C ILE A 81 13.32 -14.72 29.94
N SER A 82 12.52 -15.33 29.06
CA SER A 82 13.03 -16.09 27.93
C SER A 82 12.68 -15.39 26.63
N LEU A 83 13.71 -14.96 25.90
CA LEU A 83 13.56 -14.32 24.60
C LEU A 83 13.08 -15.33 23.57
N ALA A 84 13.57 -16.57 23.65
CA ALA A 84 13.11 -17.66 22.80
C ALA A 84 11.61 -17.93 23.01
N GLU A 85 11.14 -17.99 24.26
CA GLU A 85 9.72 -18.18 24.58
C GLU A 85 8.84 -17.03 24.06
N LEU A 86 9.30 -15.78 24.21
CA LEU A 86 8.61 -14.60 23.67
C LEU A 86 8.41 -14.73 22.16
N VAL A 87 9.46 -15.06 21.42
CA VAL A 87 9.39 -15.23 19.97
C VAL A 87 8.43 -16.35 19.58
N VAL A 88 8.44 -17.47 20.31
CA VAL A 88 7.48 -18.57 20.10
C VAL A 88 6.03 -18.09 20.31
N LYS A 89 5.75 -17.38 21.41
CA LYS A 89 4.42 -16.83 21.70
C LYS A 89 3.95 -15.83 20.63
N LEU A 90 4.85 -14.98 20.14
CA LEU A 90 4.54 -14.04 19.06
C LEU A 90 4.14 -14.78 17.78
N PHE A 91 4.90 -15.79 17.36
CA PHE A 91 4.56 -16.58 16.17
C PHE A 91 3.25 -17.36 16.34
N GLN A 92 3.02 -17.97 17.49
CA GLN A 92 1.77 -18.67 17.77
C GLN A 92 0.56 -17.73 17.74
N THR A 93 0.72 -16.52 18.27
CA THR A 93 -0.32 -15.49 18.26
C THR A 93 -0.57 -15.00 16.84
N ALA A 94 0.49 -14.70 16.09
CA ALA A 94 0.39 -14.22 14.71
C ALA A 94 -0.23 -15.26 13.75
N ARG A 95 -0.07 -16.56 14.01
CA ARG A 95 -0.76 -17.62 13.26
C ARG A 95 -2.28 -17.54 13.33
N ARG A 96 -2.85 -16.99 14.41
CA ARG A 96 -4.30 -16.75 14.54
C ARG A 96 -4.80 -15.66 13.59
N PHE A 97 -3.91 -14.79 13.14
CA PHE A 97 -4.15 -13.71 12.19
C PHE A 97 -3.63 -14.04 10.79
N GLU A 98 -3.51 -15.34 10.47
CA GLU A 98 -3.13 -15.84 9.14
C GLU A 98 -1.77 -15.32 8.65
N LEU A 99 -0.82 -15.09 9.57
CA LEU A 99 0.54 -14.69 9.21
C LEU A 99 1.19 -15.75 8.30
N ILE A 100 1.70 -15.31 7.14
CA ILE A 100 2.54 -16.14 6.26
C ILE A 100 3.95 -16.18 6.84
N LEU A 101 4.25 -17.27 7.54
CA LEU A 101 5.52 -17.48 8.23
C LEU A 101 6.60 -18.01 7.29
N GLN A 102 7.71 -17.28 7.14
CA GLN A 102 8.88 -17.80 6.43
C GLN A 102 9.61 -18.86 7.30
N PRO A 103 9.93 -20.06 6.78
CA PRO A 103 10.58 -21.14 7.54
C PRO A 103 11.91 -20.73 8.21
N GLN A 104 12.63 -19.77 7.61
CA GLN A 104 13.91 -19.27 8.12
C GLN A 104 13.78 -18.59 9.49
N LEU A 105 12.61 -18.06 9.83
CA LEU A 105 12.36 -17.40 11.12
C LEU A 105 12.23 -18.39 12.29
N ILE A 106 12.04 -19.68 12.00
CA ILE A 106 12.06 -20.75 13.03
C ILE A 106 13.50 -20.99 13.50
N LEU A 107 14.46 -20.96 12.57
CA LEU A 107 15.88 -21.16 12.88
C LEU A 107 16.45 -20.07 13.81
N LEU A 108 15.89 -18.85 13.73
CA LEU A 108 16.23 -17.75 14.63
C LEU A 108 16.01 -18.12 16.11
N GLN A 109 15.00 -18.93 16.41
CA GLN A 109 14.68 -19.35 17.78
C GLN A 109 15.85 -20.09 18.43
N LYS A 110 16.50 -20.99 17.68
CA LYS A 110 17.65 -21.76 18.18
C LYS A 110 18.85 -20.86 18.45
N THR A 111 19.08 -19.89 17.56
CA THR A 111 20.13 -18.88 17.73
C THR A 111 19.88 -17.99 18.95
N LEU A 112 18.64 -17.51 19.13
CA LEU A 112 18.28 -16.69 20.27
C LEU A 112 18.39 -17.45 21.59
N LEU A 113 17.99 -18.72 21.63
CA LEU A 113 18.12 -19.56 22.82
C LEU A 113 19.60 -19.77 23.20
N ASN A 114 20.48 -19.95 22.21
CA ASN A 114 21.92 -20.06 22.47
C ASN A 114 22.51 -18.73 22.99
N ILE A 115 22.17 -17.61 22.35
CA ILE A 115 22.64 -16.28 22.77
C ILE A 115 22.12 -15.93 24.16
N GLU A 116 20.86 -16.24 24.48
CA GLU A 116 20.29 -16.07 25.81
C GLU A 116 21.06 -16.88 26.86
N GLY A 117 21.37 -18.14 26.57
CA GLY A 117 22.15 -18.99 27.46
C GLY A 117 23.54 -18.41 27.76
N VAL A 118 24.25 -17.94 26.73
CA VAL A 118 25.55 -17.27 26.90
C VAL A 118 25.40 -15.94 27.65
N GLY A 119 24.39 -15.13 27.30
CA GLY A 119 24.12 -13.84 27.94
C GLY A 119 23.87 -13.98 29.43
N ARG A 120 23.07 -14.98 29.83
CA ARG A 120 22.75 -15.27 31.23
C ARG A 120 23.97 -15.72 32.05
N LEU A 121 24.97 -16.34 31.42
CA LEU A 121 26.24 -16.70 32.06
C LEU A 121 27.16 -15.49 32.27
N LEU A 122 27.09 -14.51 31.37
CA LEU A 122 27.99 -13.34 31.39
C LEU A 122 27.43 -12.20 32.25
N ASP A 123 26.16 -11.86 32.07
CA ASP A 123 25.47 -10.81 32.81
C ASP A 123 23.97 -11.17 32.92
N PRO A 124 23.56 -11.87 33.99
CA PRO A 124 22.18 -12.30 34.16
C PRO A 124 21.21 -11.14 34.42
N GLU A 125 21.70 -10.01 34.95
CA GLU A 125 20.87 -8.85 35.30
C GLU A 125 20.77 -7.83 34.16
N ILE A 126 21.35 -8.13 32.99
CA ILE A 126 21.30 -7.26 31.84
C ILE A 126 19.86 -7.00 31.39
N ASP A 127 19.53 -5.72 31.22
CA ASP A 127 18.33 -5.30 30.52
C ASP A 127 18.63 -5.27 29.01
N ILE A 128 18.22 -6.34 28.32
CA ILE A 128 18.40 -6.46 26.86
C ILE A 128 17.75 -5.29 26.13
N TRP A 129 16.58 -4.81 26.58
CA TRP A 129 15.85 -3.77 25.86
C TRP A 129 16.55 -2.44 25.98
N ALA A 130 16.97 -2.07 27.19
CA ALA A 130 17.72 -0.83 27.43
C ALA A 130 19.04 -0.79 26.66
N VAL A 131 19.74 -1.93 26.57
CA VAL A 131 21.05 -2.02 25.88
C VAL A 131 20.88 -2.11 24.36
N ALA A 132 19.95 -2.91 23.86
CA ALA A 132 19.80 -3.17 22.43
C ALA A 132 19.16 -2.01 21.66
N HIS A 133 18.22 -1.27 22.28
CA HIS A 133 17.50 -0.18 21.62
C HIS A 133 18.44 0.88 21.00
N PRO A 134 19.38 1.52 21.73
CA PRO A 134 20.25 2.54 21.13
C PRO A 134 21.16 1.96 20.03
N VAL A 135 21.62 0.71 20.19
CA VAL A 135 22.46 0.02 19.20
C VAL A 135 21.68 -0.20 17.91
N LEU A 136 20.47 -0.75 17.99
CA LEU A 136 19.64 -1.03 16.83
C LEU A 136 19.20 0.26 16.14
N LYS A 137 18.79 1.28 16.89
CA LYS A 137 18.40 2.59 16.34
C LYS A 137 19.54 3.22 15.54
N ARG A 138 20.79 3.11 16.04
CA ARG A 138 21.98 3.55 15.31
C ARG A 138 22.18 2.76 14.01
N ILE A 139 22.16 1.43 14.07
CA ILE A 139 22.34 0.56 12.90
C ILE A 139 21.29 0.87 11.84
N LEU A 140 20.02 0.99 12.23
CA LEU A 140 18.93 1.27 11.31
C LEU A 140 19.02 2.67 10.70
N ARG A 141 19.41 3.68 11.49
CA ARG A 141 19.65 5.04 10.98
C ARG A 141 20.80 5.09 9.97
N GLU A 142 21.88 4.36 10.21
CA GLU A 142 23.00 4.26 9.27
C GLU A 142 22.61 3.51 7.99
N ARG A 143 21.78 2.47 8.13
CA ARG A 143 21.34 1.62 7.03
C ARG A 143 20.31 2.28 6.13
N TYR A 144 19.36 3.02 6.70
CA TYR A 144 18.27 3.70 6.00
C TYR A 144 18.45 5.23 5.96
N SER A 145 19.69 5.70 6.07
CA SER A 145 19.99 7.13 5.97
C SER A 145 19.62 7.67 4.58
N PRO A 146 18.96 8.84 4.47
CA PRO A 146 18.72 9.53 3.19
C PRO A 146 20.01 9.72 2.38
N LEU A 147 21.16 9.90 3.06
CA LEU A 147 22.47 10.02 2.43
C LEU A 147 22.91 8.73 1.73
N ARG A 148 22.50 7.56 2.22
CA ARG A 148 22.78 6.27 1.59
C ARG A 148 21.88 6.09 0.37
N THR A 149 20.59 6.43 0.50
CA THR A 149 19.65 6.43 -0.63
C THR A 149 20.12 7.35 -1.76
N LEU A 150 20.58 8.56 -1.42
CA LEU A 150 21.16 9.49 -2.39
C LEU A 150 22.43 8.94 -3.05
N ARG A 151 23.30 8.24 -2.31
CA ARG A 151 24.48 7.58 -2.87
C ARG A 151 24.11 6.49 -3.86
N GLU A 152 23.11 5.66 -3.56
CA GLU A 152 22.69 4.60 -4.47
C GLU A 152 21.95 5.10 -5.70
N VAL A 153 21.16 6.17 -5.56
CA VAL A 153 20.63 6.89 -6.72
C VAL A 153 21.77 7.47 -7.55
N ARG A 154 22.77 8.10 -6.93
CA ARG A 154 23.97 8.60 -7.63
C ARG A 154 24.76 7.51 -8.34
N LYS A 155 24.78 6.30 -7.79
CA LYS A 155 25.45 5.14 -8.39
C LYS A 155 24.71 4.61 -9.61
N ARG A 156 23.38 4.72 -9.65
CA ARG A 156 22.51 4.33 -10.78
C ARG A 156 22.29 5.44 -11.81
N LEU A 157 22.61 6.69 -11.46
CA LEU A 157 22.53 7.86 -12.34
C LEU A 157 23.22 7.69 -13.71
N PRO A 158 24.41 7.07 -13.83
CA PRO A 158 25.04 6.80 -15.13
C PRO A 158 24.18 5.91 -16.04
N GLU A 159 23.53 4.88 -15.48
CA GLU A 159 22.61 4.02 -16.24
C GLU A 159 21.43 4.84 -16.77
N TRP A 160 20.92 5.79 -15.97
CA TRP A 160 19.83 6.66 -16.38
C TRP A 160 20.26 7.64 -17.47
N PHE A 161 21.50 8.14 -17.43
CA PHE A 161 22.05 8.96 -18.51
C PHE A 161 22.21 8.19 -19.83
N HIS A 162 22.38 6.87 -19.79
CA HIS A 162 22.35 6.04 -20.99
C HIS A 162 20.93 5.80 -21.54
N LEU A 163 19.91 5.81 -20.68
CA LEU A 163 18.49 5.78 -21.11
C LEU A 163 17.93 7.15 -21.51
N ALA A 164 18.52 8.24 -21.01
CA ALA A 164 18.02 9.60 -21.24
C ALA A 164 17.89 10.00 -22.72
N PRO A 165 18.80 9.63 -23.64
CA PRO A 165 18.65 9.93 -25.07
C PRO A 165 17.46 9.22 -25.72
N ARG A 166 17.01 8.08 -25.16
CA ARG A 166 15.88 7.28 -25.69
C ARG A 166 14.53 7.67 -25.08
N LEU A 167 14.53 8.44 -23.99
CA LEU A 167 13.30 8.92 -23.35
C LEU A 167 12.44 9.81 -24.28
N PRO A 168 12.99 10.77 -25.04
CA PRO A 168 12.21 11.59 -25.95
C PRO A 168 11.51 10.75 -27.02
N GLU A 169 12.21 9.76 -27.58
CA GLU A 169 11.62 8.83 -28.55
C GLU A 169 10.52 7.97 -27.92
N LEU A 170 10.73 7.42 -26.72
CA LEU A 170 9.71 6.63 -26.01
C LEU A 170 8.47 7.47 -25.65
N VAL A 171 8.67 8.71 -25.22
CA VAL A 171 7.58 9.64 -24.89
C VAL A 171 6.87 10.09 -26.16
N HIS A 172 7.61 10.41 -27.21
CA HIS A 172 7.04 10.78 -28.51
C HIS A 172 6.25 9.63 -29.11
N ASP A 173 6.81 8.42 -29.15
CA ASP A 173 6.13 7.20 -29.57
C ASP A 173 4.87 6.94 -28.73
N SER A 174 4.94 7.10 -27.41
CA SER A 174 3.77 6.89 -26.54
C SER A 174 2.70 7.94 -26.79
N LEU A 175 3.08 9.22 -26.93
CA LEU A 175 2.17 10.32 -27.23
C LEU A 175 1.58 10.21 -28.63
N GLU A 176 2.37 9.78 -29.62
CA GLU A 176 1.89 9.51 -30.97
C GLU A 176 0.98 8.29 -31.01
N ARG A 177 1.26 7.21 -30.26
CA ARG A 177 0.36 6.07 -30.11
C ARG A 177 -0.95 6.47 -29.43
N ILE A 178 -0.90 7.36 -28.44
CA ILE A 178 -2.10 7.96 -27.81
C ILE A 178 -2.85 8.85 -28.80
N ALA A 179 -2.15 9.70 -29.56
CA ALA A 179 -2.73 10.63 -30.53
C ALA A 179 -3.32 9.90 -31.76
N ARG A 180 -2.71 8.79 -32.18
CA ARG A 180 -3.17 7.90 -33.25
C ARG A 180 -4.27 6.94 -32.79
N GLY A 181 -4.60 6.92 -31.50
CA GLY A 181 -5.65 6.04 -30.94
C GLY A 181 -5.28 4.56 -30.93
N GLU A 182 -3.98 4.23 -30.93
CA GLU A 182 -3.44 2.86 -30.96
C GLU A 182 -3.45 2.17 -29.59
N HIS A 183 -3.92 2.83 -28.52
CA HIS A 183 -4.34 2.17 -27.28
C HIS A 183 -5.63 1.36 -27.50
N ARG A 184 -5.52 0.30 -28.31
CA ARG A 184 -6.50 -0.79 -28.48
C ARG A 184 -6.10 -2.09 -27.76
N LEU A 185 -4.99 -2.12 -27.03
CA LEU A 185 -4.47 -3.33 -26.38
C LEU A 185 -3.88 -2.91 -25.03
N LEU A 186 -4.63 -2.87 -23.92
CA LEU A 186 -4.86 -3.98 -22.99
C LEU A 186 -6.04 -3.66 -22.05
N ALA A 187 -6.95 -2.76 -22.46
CA ALA A 187 -8.20 -2.54 -21.76
C ALA A 187 -9.16 -3.64 -22.24
N ASP A 188 -9.19 -4.73 -21.48
CA ASP A 188 -10.19 -5.78 -21.46
C ASP A 188 -11.45 -5.44 -22.29
N VAL A 189 -11.61 -6.12 -23.42
CA VAL A 189 -12.60 -5.80 -24.47
C VAL A 189 -14.04 -5.82 -23.90
N ASP A 190 -14.24 -6.54 -22.80
CA ASP A 190 -15.50 -6.60 -22.06
C ASP A 190 -15.79 -5.33 -21.25
N THR A 191 -14.77 -4.69 -20.63
CA THR A 191 -14.96 -3.48 -19.82
C THR A 191 -15.32 -2.23 -20.64
N LEU A 192 -14.80 -2.12 -21.87
CA LEU A 192 -15.07 -1.00 -22.77
C LEU A 192 -16.47 -1.04 -23.37
N SER A 193 -17.06 -2.24 -23.53
CA SER A 193 -18.43 -2.39 -24.03
C SER A 193 -19.43 -1.76 -23.05
N HIS A 194 -19.28 -2.05 -21.76
CA HIS A 194 -20.15 -1.55 -20.68
C HIS A 194 -20.06 -0.02 -20.53
N GLN A 195 -18.86 0.55 -20.62
CA GLN A 195 -18.68 2.00 -20.54
C GLN A 195 -19.20 2.75 -21.78
N ARG A 196 -19.10 2.17 -22.98
CA ARG A 196 -19.65 2.79 -24.21
C ARG A 196 -21.17 2.87 -24.20
N HIS A 197 -21.86 1.90 -23.60
CA HIS A 197 -23.31 1.97 -23.44
C HIS A 197 -23.73 3.11 -22.53
N LEU A 198 -23.03 3.32 -21.40
CA LEU A 198 -23.27 4.44 -20.50
C LEU A 198 -23.00 5.80 -21.17
N LEU A 199 -21.89 5.93 -21.91
CA LEU A 199 -21.53 7.18 -22.57
C LEU A 199 -22.50 7.54 -23.72
N ARG A 200 -22.89 6.57 -24.55
CA ARG A 200 -23.90 6.78 -25.62
C ARG A 200 -25.29 7.04 -25.05
N ARG A 201 -25.60 6.51 -23.86
CA ARG A 201 -26.85 6.79 -23.14
C ARG A 201 -26.85 8.22 -22.63
N LEU A 202 -25.77 8.69 -22.01
CA LEU A 202 -25.61 10.08 -21.58
C LEU A 202 -25.71 11.07 -22.74
N LEU A 203 -25.01 10.81 -23.85
CA LEU A 203 -25.06 11.69 -25.02
C LEU A 203 -26.47 11.76 -25.65
N ARG A 204 -27.22 10.65 -25.70
CA ARG A 204 -28.60 10.64 -26.19
C ARG A 204 -29.57 11.34 -25.23
N MET A 205 -29.38 11.18 -23.92
CA MET A 205 -30.18 11.90 -22.91
C MET A 205 -29.94 13.42 -22.99
N ILE A 206 -28.68 13.84 -23.12
CA ILE A 206 -28.33 15.26 -23.28
C ILE A 206 -28.89 15.80 -24.60
N GLY A 207 -28.72 15.07 -25.71
CA GLY A 207 -29.22 15.49 -27.03
C GLY A 207 -30.75 15.61 -27.08
N GLY A 208 -31.47 14.63 -26.55
CA GLY A 208 -32.94 14.68 -26.47
C GLY A 208 -33.46 15.77 -25.54
N GLY A 209 -32.77 15.98 -24.40
CA GLY A 209 -33.08 17.06 -23.46
C GLY A 209 -32.90 18.45 -24.06
N LEU A 210 -31.78 18.69 -24.76
CA LEU A 210 -31.47 19.98 -25.37
C LEU A 210 -32.43 20.32 -26.52
N LEU A 211 -32.74 19.34 -27.38
CA LEU A 211 -33.68 19.51 -28.49
C LEU A 211 -35.11 19.75 -27.98
N GLY A 212 -35.54 18.98 -26.97
CA GLY A 212 -36.85 19.15 -26.35
C GLY A 212 -37.00 20.53 -25.69
N ALA A 213 -36.01 20.96 -24.91
CA ALA A 213 -36.00 22.27 -24.28
C ALA A 213 -36.04 23.42 -25.31
N THR A 214 -35.29 23.29 -26.41
CA THR A 214 -35.27 24.29 -27.48
C THR A 214 -36.61 24.40 -28.20
N LEU A 215 -37.26 23.27 -28.51
CA LEU A 215 -38.58 23.25 -29.15
C LEU A 215 -39.68 23.81 -28.24
N ILE A 216 -39.64 23.51 -26.95
CA ILE A 216 -40.57 24.07 -25.95
C ILE A 216 -40.37 25.58 -25.84
N LEU A 217 -39.12 26.05 -25.75
CA LEU A 217 -38.81 27.48 -25.76
C LEU A 217 -39.34 28.16 -27.03
N CYS A 218 -39.08 27.59 -28.22
CA CYS A 218 -39.61 28.12 -29.48
C CYS A 218 -41.15 28.14 -29.50
N ALA A 219 -41.82 27.10 -28.99
CA ALA A 219 -43.28 27.04 -28.91
C ALA A 219 -43.85 28.11 -27.96
N THR A 220 -43.21 28.32 -26.80
CA THR A 220 -43.60 29.37 -25.84
C THR A 220 -43.37 30.77 -26.40
N LEU A 221 -42.27 30.98 -27.14
CA LEU A 221 -41.94 32.26 -27.75
C LEU A 221 -42.88 32.62 -28.90
N LEU A 222 -43.23 31.63 -29.74
CA LEU A 222 -44.21 31.81 -30.83
C LEU A 222 -45.60 32.13 -30.30
N TRP A 223 -46.02 31.49 -29.21
CA TRP A 223 -47.28 31.79 -28.54
C TRP A 223 -47.31 33.22 -27.96
N ALA A 224 -46.19 33.68 -27.40
CA ALA A 224 -46.09 35.02 -26.81
C ALA A 224 -45.99 36.17 -27.84
N LEU A 225 -45.29 35.97 -28.95
CA LEU A 225 -44.97 37.04 -29.91
C LEU A 225 -45.89 37.08 -31.14
N ALA A 226 -46.57 35.98 -31.49
CA ALA A 226 -47.38 35.90 -32.71
C ALA A 226 -48.75 35.22 -32.48
N PRO A 227 -49.62 35.77 -31.61
CA PRO A 227 -50.95 35.20 -31.31
C PRO A 227 -51.89 35.17 -32.53
N GLN A 228 -51.50 35.81 -33.64
CA GLN A 228 -52.27 35.96 -34.88
C GLN A 228 -52.26 34.70 -35.76
N HIS A 229 -51.34 33.74 -35.53
CA HIS A 229 -51.17 32.54 -36.39
C HIS A 229 -51.95 31.31 -35.92
N GLY A 230 -52.91 31.47 -35.00
CA GLY A 230 -53.75 30.38 -34.50
C GLY A 230 -52.99 29.44 -33.54
N VAL A 231 -53.74 28.84 -32.60
CA VAL A 231 -53.19 28.08 -31.47
C VAL A 231 -52.58 26.73 -31.88
N TRP A 232 -52.89 26.25 -33.09
CA TRP A 232 -52.54 24.90 -33.55
C TRP A 232 -51.05 24.69 -33.83
N LEU A 233 -50.34 25.70 -34.34
CA LEU A 233 -48.89 25.61 -34.61
C LEU A 233 -48.03 25.50 -33.33
N PRO A 234 -48.18 26.40 -32.33
CA PRO A 234 -47.39 26.32 -31.10
C PRO A 234 -47.73 25.07 -30.29
N LEU A 235 -48.98 24.61 -30.34
CA LEU A 235 -49.40 23.38 -29.66
C LEU A 235 -48.77 22.14 -30.31
N GLY A 236 -48.68 22.09 -31.65
CA GLY A 236 -47.96 21.05 -32.37
C GLY A 236 -46.46 21.00 -32.05
N MET A 237 -45.80 22.15 -31.97
CA MET A 237 -44.37 22.22 -31.61
C MET A 237 -44.11 21.87 -30.14
N GLY A 238 -45.00 22.25 -29.23
CA GLY A 238 -44.94 21.87 -27.82
C GLY A 238 -45.08 20.37 -27.62
N VAL A 239 -46.04 19.73 -28.31
CA VAL A 239 -46.22 18.27 -28.28
C VAL A 239 -45.03 17.55 -28.91
N ALA A 240 -44.49 18.04 -30.03
CA ALA A 240 -43.29 17.46 -30.65
C ALA A 240 -42.06 17.57 -29.73
N GLY A 241 -41.89 18.69 -29.02
CA GLY A 241 -40.82 18.89 -28.04
C GLY A 241 -40.95 17.95 -26.83
N LEU A 242 -42.17 17.77 -26.31
CA LEU A 242 -42.47 16.80 -25.25
C LEU A 242 -42.21 15.36 -25.69
N LEU A 243 -42.62 14.98 -26.91
CA LEU A 243 -42.36 13.65 -27.45
C LEU A 243 -40.86 13.39 -27.66
N ALA A 244 -40.09 14.38 -28.13
CA ALA A 244 -38.64 14.25 -28.24
C ALA A 244 -37.95 14.08 -26.87
N PHE A 245 -38.44 14.81 -25.86
CA PHE A 245 -37.96 14.68 -24.48
C PHE A 245 -38.29 13.32 -23.88
N VAL A 246 -39.54 12.86 -24.04
CA VAL A 246 -40.00 11.55 -23.54
C VAL A 246 -39.32 10.40 -24.28
N PHE A 247 -39.11 10.49 -25.59
CA PHE A 247 -38.39 9.45 -26.35
C PHE A 247 -36.91 9.38 -25.96
N GLY A 248 -36.28 10.52 -25.65
CA GLY A 248 -34.94 10.59 -25.06
C GLY A 248 -34.85 10.03 -23.64
N TRP A 249 -35.95 10.12 -22.87
CA TRP A 249 -36.03 9.63 -21.49
C TRP A 249 -36.49 8.17 -21.39
N SER A 250 -37.31 7.66 -22.32
CA SER A 250 -38.02 6.37 -22.23
C SER A 250 -37.16 5.15 -22.56
N GLN A 251 -35.97 5.29 -23.15
CA GLN A 251 -35.04 4.15 -23.34
C GLN A 251 -34.24 3.86 -22.06
N ARG A 252 -34.89 3.98 -20.90
CA ARG A 252 -34.27 3.87 -19.57
C ARG A 252 -34.26 2.44 -19.02
N ASP A 253 -34.95 1.50 -19.68
CA ASP A 253 -35.06 0.10 -19.30
C ASP A 253 -34.47 -0.84 -20.37
#